data_AF-A0A645GZ30-F1
#
_entry.id   AF-A0A645GZ30-F1
#
_cell.length_a   1.000
_cell.length_b   1.000
_cell.length_c   1.000
_cell.angle_alpha   90.00
_cell.angle_beta   90.00
_cell.angle_gamma   90.00
#
_symmetry.space_group_name_H-M   'P 1'
#
loop_
_entity.id
_entity.type
_entity.pdbx_description
1 polymer ?
#
loop_
_entity_poly.entity_id
_entity_poly.type
_entity_poly.pdbx_seq_one_letter_code
_entity_poly.pdbx_strand_id
1 'polypeptide(L)' 'MDQENLRNMYHICGGDYADKLHLLGEYVGRQDDIPDPWYTRDFASTWQAVEAGCRGLLEQLRKNTDGNKQAKSLYRH' A
#
# COMPACT_ATOMS: atom_id res chain seq x y z
N MET A 1 1.52 -6.64 3.34
CA MET A 1 0.94 -7.86 2.74
C MET A 1 0.03 -8.48 3.76
N ASP A 2 0.60 -8.82 4.90
CA ASP A 2 -0.08 -9.30 6.10
C ASP A 2 0.33 -8.48 7.34
N GLN A 3 -0.34 -8.72 8.46
CA GLN A 3 -0.04 -8.09 9.75
C GLN A 3 1.34 -8.46 10.33
N GLU A 4 1.85 -9.66 10.05
CA GLU A 4 3.16 -10.09 10.55
C GLU A 4 4.30 -9.28 9.91
N ASN A 5 4.21 -9.09 8.59
CA ASN A 5 5.09 -8.24 7.81
C ASN A 5 5.06 -6.82 8.35
N LEU A 6 3.87 -6.27 8.60
CA LEU A 6 3.71 -4.92 9.12
C LEU A 6 4.39 -4.78 10.48
N ARG A 7 4.12 -5.69 11.41
CA ARG A 7 4.77 -5.72 12.72
C ARG A 7 6.30 -5.80 12.61
N ASN A 8 6.82 -6.67 11.74
CA ASN A 8 8.25 -6.80 11.50
C ASN A 8 8.84 -5.50 10.94
N MET A 9 8.15 -4.82 10.02
CA MET A 9 8.58 -3.52 9.50
C MET A 9 8.60 -2.45 10.60
N TYR A 10 7.61 -2.40 11.49
CA TYR A 10 7.65 -1.51 12.67
C TYR A 10 8.88 -1.74 13.53
N HIS A 11 9.27 -3.00 13.73
CA HIS A 11 10.49 -3.34 14.47
C HIS A 11 11.77 -2.96 13.71
N ILE A 12 11.85 -3.22 12.40
CA ILE A 12 13.04 -2.94 11.57
C ILE A 12 13.24 -1.43 11.37
N CYS A 13 12.16 -0.69 11.11
CA CYS A 13 12.20 0.74 10.83
C CYS A 13 12.20 1.61 12.09
N GLY A 14 11.99 1.02 13.27
CA GLY A 14 11.92 1.74 14.54
C GLY A 14 10.63 2.53 14.73
N GLY A 15 9.55 2.17 14.03
CA GLY A 15 8.26 2.85 14.06
C GLY A 15 7.80 3.38 12.70
N ASP A 16 6.65 4.06 12.70
CA ASP A 16 6.10 4.76 11.53
C ASP A 16 5.77 6.21 11.85
N TYR A 17 6.80 7.06 11.85
CA TYR A 17 6.64 8.47 12.19
C TYR A 17 6.05 9.33 11.06
N ALA A 18 6.01 8.78 9.84
CA ALA A 18 5.58 9.52 8.66
C ALA A 18 4.29 8.95 8.05
N ASP A 19 3.64 8.01 8.74
CA ASP A 19 2.43 7.31 8.28
C ASP A 19 2.62 6.76 6.86
N LYS A 20 3.66 5.93 6.69
CA LYS A 20 4.07 5.32 5.42
C LYS A 20 3.94 3.81 5.40
N LEU A 21 3.75 3.16 6.54
CA LEU A 21 3.64 1.71 6.65
C LEU A 21 2.16 1.31 6.55
N HIS A 22 1.79 0.75 5.40
CA HIS A 22 0.42 0.32 5.10
C HIS A 22 0.39 -1.11 4.59
N LEU A 23 -0.72 -1.82 4.85
CA LEU A 23 -1.01 -3.05 4.11
C LEU A 23 -1.35 -2.73 2.66
N LEU A 24 -0.94 -3.61 1.74
CA LEU A 24 -1.26 -3.45 0.32
C LEU A 24 -2.78 -3.51 0.06
N GLY A 25 -3.52 -4.29 0.87
CA GLY A 25 -4.98 -4.39 0.79
C GLY A 25 -5.72 -3.10 1.18
N GLU A 26 -5.12 -2.22 1.98
CA GLU A 26 -5.77 -0.96 2.38
C GLU A 26 -6.08 -0.08 1.17
N TYR A 27 -5.25 -0.12 0.13
CA TYR A 27 -5.44 0.65 -1.10
C TYR A 27 -6.65 0.22 -1.94
N VAL A 28 -7.26 -0.92 -1.61
CA VAL A 28 -8.53 -1.37 -2.20
C VAL A 28 -9.62 -1.60 -1.14
N GLY A 29 -9.48 -0.97 0.03
CA GLY A 29 -10.49 -0.99 1.11
C GLY A 29 -10.61 -2.34 1.82
N ARG A 30 -9.59 -3.20 1.73
CA ARG A 30 -9.55 -4.48 2.43
C ARG A 30 -8.92 -4.32 3.81
N GLN A 31 -9.40 -5.13 4.75
CA GLN A 31 -8.89 -5.20 6.12
C GLN A 31 -8.23 -6.55 6.44
N ASP A 32 -8.33 -7.50 5.53
CA ASP A 32 -7.75 -8.83 5.65
C ASP A 32 -6.37 -8.90 5.00
N ASP A 33 -5.59 -9.88 5.45
CA ASP A 33 -4.26 -10.16 4.92
C ASP A 33 -4.35 -10.72 3.49
N ILE A 34 -3.37 -10.36 2.66
CA ILE A 34 -3.15 -11.07 1.40
C ILE A 34 -2.48 -12.41 1.75
N PRO A 35 -3.12 -13.56 1.48
CA PRO A 35 -2.61 -14.85 1.90
C PRO A 35 -1.27 -15.16 1.23
N ASP A 36 -0.35 -15.79 1.97
CA ASP A 36 0.90 -16.28 1.42
C ASP A 36 0.65 -17.56 0.58
N PRO A 37 0.95 -17.54 -0.73
CA PRO A 37 0.68 -18.66 -1.62
C PRO A 37 1.56 -19.88 -1.33
N TRP A 38 2.66 -19.72 -0.60
CA TRP A 38 3.48 -20.85 -0.16
C TRP A 38 2.71 -21.80 0.75
N TYR A 39 1.88 -21.25 1.65
CA TYR A 39 1.10 -22.01 2.62
C TYR A 39 -0.27 -22.39 2.09
N THR A 40 -0.96 -21.48 1.40
CA THR A 40 -2.31 -21.75 0.88
C THR A 40 -2.30 -22.60 -0.39
N ARG A 41 -1.17 -22.61 -1.11
CA ARG A 41 -1.03 -23.15 -2.48
C ARG A 41 -1.96 -22.47 -3.49
N ASP A 42 -2.60 -21.36 -3.13
CA ASP A 42 -3.47 -20.57 -4.00
C ASP A 42 -2.75 -19.31 -4.50
N PHE A 43 -1.95 -19.51 -5.54
CA PHE A 43 -1.25 -18.43 -6.22
C PHE A 43 -2.20 -17.51 -6.99
N ALA A 44 -3.33 -18.03 -7.46
CA ALA A 44 -4.26 -17.26 -8.28
C ALA A 44 -4.96 -16.18 -7.44
N SER A 45 -5.49 -16.54 -6.27
CA SER A 45 -6.10 -15.58 -5.35
C SER A 45 -5.08 -14.57 -4.83
N THR A 46 -3.86 -15.02 -4.50
CA THR A 46 -2.77 -14.12 -4.09
C THR A 46 -2.46 -13.11 -5.20
N TRP A 47 -2.29 -13.57 -6.44
CA TRP A 47 -2.01 -12.71 -7.59
C TRP A 47 -3.08 -11.65 -7.78
N GLN A 48 -4.36 -12.05 -7.76
CA GLN A 48 -5.49 -11.13 -7.94
C GLN A 48 -5.52 -10.05 -6.85
N ALA A 49 -5.28 -10.44 -5.58
CA ALA A 49 -5.25 -9.50 -4.47
C ALA A 49 -4.07 -8.51 -4.57
N VAL A 50 -2.87 -9.00 -4.93
CA VAL A 50 -1.68 -8.16 -5.15
C VAL A 50 -1.90 -7.20 -6.32
N GLU A 51 -2.43 -7.69 -7.43
CA GLU A 51 -2.73 -6.86 -8.60
C GLU A 51 -3.71 -5.73 -8.25
N ALA A 52 -4.80 -6.05 -7.57
CA ALA A 52 -5.79 -5.07 -7.13
C ALA A 52 -5.15 -4.01 -6.23
N GLY A 53 -4.40 -4.43 -5.21
CA GLY A 53 -3.73 -3.51 -4.29
C GLY A 53 -2.72 -2.60 -4.99
N CYS A 54 -1.92 -3.12 -5.93
CA CYS A 54 -0.99 -2.33 -6.74
C CYS A 54 -1.71 -1.28 -7.59
N ARG A 55 -2.87 -1.62 -8.18
CA ARG A 55 -3.68 -0.68 -8.96
C ARG A 55 -4.23 0.44 -8.06
N GLY A 56 -4.77 0.10 -6.88
CA GLY A 56 -5.24 1.08 -5.90
C GLY A 56 -4.14 2.04 -5.44
N LEU A 57 -2.96 1.49 -5.12
CA LEU A 57 -1.79 2.29 -4.73
C LEU A 57 -1.37 3.26 -5.85
N LEU A 58 -1.30 2.77 -7.10
CA LEU A 58 -0.94 3.60 -8.24
C LEU A 58 -1.92 4.77 -8.44
N GLU A 59 -3.22 4.53 -8.28
CA GLU A 59 -4.23 5.58 -8.35
C GLU A 59 -4.07 6.63 -7.26
N GLN A 60 -3.80 6.21 -6.02
CA GLN A 60 -3.54 7.14 -4.91
C GLN A 60 -2.28 7.99 -5.18
N LEU A 61 -1.19 7.37 -5.63
CA LEU A 61 0.05 8.08 -5.94
C LEU A 61 -0.11 9.11 -7.05
N ARG A 62 -0.90 8.78 -8.09
CA ARG A 62 -1.23 9.72 -9.17
C ARG A 62 -2.01 10.92 -8.64
N LYS A 63 -3.07 10.69 -7.86
CA LYS A 63 -3.87 11.77 -7.23
C LYS A 63 -3.00 12.68 -6.37
N ASN A 64 -2.13 12.11 -5.54
CA ASN A 64 -1.22 12.87 -4.67
C ASN A 64 -0.20 13.69 -5.48
N THR A 65 0.34 13.11 -6.55
CA THR A 65 1.29 13.80 -7.43
C THR A 65 0.64 14.97 -8.15
N ASP A 66 -0.57 14.78 -8.66
CA ASP A 66 -1.30 15.82 -9.38
C ASP A 66 -1.74 16.96 -8.45
N GLY A 67 -2.21 16.63 -7.24
CA GLY A 67 -2.48 17.64 -6.21
C GLY A 67 -1.24 18.45 -5.82
N ASN A 68 -0.08 17.81 -5.70
CA ASN A 68 1.17 18.49 -5.37
C ASN A 68 1.65 19.40 -6.52
N LYS A 69 1.47 18.99 -7.79
CA LYS A 69 1.75 19.84 -8.96
C LYS A 69 0.84 21.07 -9.00
N GLN A 70 -0.45 20.90 -8.74
CA GLN A 70 -1.41 22.01 -8.67
C GLN A 70 -1.04 23.01 -7.57
N ALA A 71 -0.76 22.52 -6.35
CA ALA A 71 -0.34 23.37 -5.24
C ALA A 71 0.92 24.18 -5.60
N LYS A 72 1.96 23.55 -6.15
CA LYS A 72 3.19 24.24 -6.58
C LYS A 72 2.98 25.24 -7.72
N SER A 73 1.94 25.08 -8.54
CA SER A 73 1.59 26.07 -9.57
C SER A 73 0.93 27.32 -8.98
N LEU A 74 0.17 27.18 -7.89
CA LEU A 74 -0.56 28.29 -7.26
C LEU A 74 0.35 29.25 -6.47
N TYR A 75 1.53 28.79 -6.02
CA TYR A 75 2.47 29.58 -5.21
C TYR A 75 3.65 30.17 -6.00
N ARG A 76 3.67 30.08 -7.33
CA ARG A 76 4.78 30.60 -8.15
C ARG A 76 4.45 32.05 -8.57
N HIS A 77 5.05 33.04 -7.86
CA HIS A 77 5.11 34.45 -8.25
C HIS A 77 6.38 34.74 -9.06
#